data_AF-A0A0Q8NFZ0-F1
#
_entry.id   AF-A0A0Q8NFZ0-F1
#
_cell.length_a   1.000
_cell.length_b   1.000
_cell.length_c   1.000
_cell.angle_alpha   90.00
_cell.angle_beta   90.00
_cell.angle_gamma   90.00
#
_symmetry.space_group_name_H-M   'P 1'
#
loop_
_entity.id
_entity.type
_entity.pdbx_description
1 polymer ?
#
loop_
_entity_poly.entity_id
_entity_poly.type
_entity_poly.pdbx_seq_one_letter_code
_entity_poly.pdbx_strand_id
1 'polypeptide(L)'
;MPPTPAETAWALYCALHDLAAGHVVGQITDSVDQTEDIGEHFDALDLHHLALSGQIRSLIADWPRNPSGCLPGLLDRLDDLSALTGGHLPLPVPPLLET
;
A
#
# COMPACT_ATOMS: atom_id res chain seq x y z
N MET A 1 8.70 -2.39 19.99
CA MET A 1 9.22 -3.34 18.98
C MET A 1 9.08 -2.67 17.62
N PRO A 2 10.07 -2.77 16.73
CA PRO A 2 9.87 -2.33 15.34
C PRO A 2 8.78 -3.20 14.69
N PRO A 3 8.00 -2.64 13.74
CA PRO A 3 6.97 -3.38 13.04
C PRO A 3 7.58 -4.56 12.28
N THR A 4 6.85 -5.67 12.24
CA THR A 4 7.24 -6.82 11.43
C THR A 4 7.07 -6.50 9.93
N PRO A 5 7.80 -7.18 9.03
CA PRO A 5 7.63 -7.00 7.58
C PRO A 5 6.19 -7.21 7.11
N ALA A 6 5.45 -8.12 7.76
CA ALA A 6 4.04 -8.37 7.48
C ALA A 6 3.14 -7.18 7.89
N GLU A 7 3.38 -6.58 9.06
CA GLU A 7 2.65 -5.37 9.49
C GLU A 7 2.95 -4.17 8.59
N THR A 8 4.19 -4.03 8.12
CA THR A 8 4.56 -3.00 7.15
C THR A 8 3.90 -3.22 5.80
N ALA A 9 3.94 -4.45 5.27
CA ALA A 9 3.25 -4.79 4.03
C ALA A 9 1.74 -4.57 4.14
N TRP A 10 1.14 -4.84 5.31
CA TRP A 10 -0.26 -4.57 5.61
C TRP A 10 -0.59 -3.08 5.62
N ALA A 11 0.20 -2.26 6.31
CA ALA A 11 0.01 -0.80 6.32
C ALA A 11 0.08 -0.22 4.91
N LEU A 12 1.06 -0.68 4.12
CA LEU A 12 1.22 -0.27 2.71
C LEU A 12 0.02 -0.72 1.86
N TYR A 13 -0.45 -1.96 2.05
CA TYR A 13 -1.64 -2.50 1.37
C TYR A 13 -2.88 -1.63 1.66
N CYS A 14 -3.15 -1.30 2.93
CA CYS A 14 -4.31 -0.49 3.32
C CYS A 14 -4.27 0.89 2.67
N ALA A 15 -3.12 1.58 2.74
CA ALA A 15 -3.00 2.92 2.21
C ALA A 15 -3.11 2.95 0.66
N LEU A 16 -2.53 1.96 -0.03
CA LEU A 16 -2.67 1.81 -1.48
C LEU A 16 -4.10 1.42 -1.89
N HIS A 17 -4.78 0.60 -1.09
CA HIS A 17 -6.17 0.23 -1.31
C HIS A 17 -7.09 1.45 -1.13
N ASP A 18 -6.88 2.28 -0.11
CA ASP A 18 -7.63 3.53 0.08
C ASP A 18 -7.38 4.52 -1.06
N LEU A 19 -6.14 4.63 -1.56
CA LEU A 19 -5.82 5.43 -2.74
C LEU A 19 -6.58 4.96 -3.98
N ALA A 20 -6.63 3.64 -4.21
CA ALA A 20 -7.38 3.04 -5.31
C ALA A 20 -8.91 3.25 -5.15
N ALA A 21 -9.43 3.05 -3.94
CA ALA A 21 -10.84 3.22 -3.62
C ALA A 21 -11.29 4.68 -3.78
N GLY A 22 -10.49 5.64 -3.31
CA GLY A 22 -10.74 7.08 -3.49
C GLY A 22 -10.85 7.47 -4.96
N HIS A 23 -9.99 6.91 -5.82
CA HIS A 23 -10.07 7.12 -7.27
C HIS A 23 -11.36 6.55 -7.88
N VAL A 24 -11.75 5.33 -7.49
CA VAL A 24 -12.97 4.67 -8.01
C VAL A 24 -14.25 5.36 -7.56
N VAL A 25 -14.29 5.86 -6.33
CA VAL A 25 -15.47 6.52 -5.73
C VAL A 25 -15.56 8.01 -6.13
N GLY A 26 -14.52 8.56 -6.77
CA GLY A 26 -14.45 9.97 -7.13
C GLY A 26 -14.23 10.89 -5.92
N GLN A 27 -13.89 10.33 -4.76
CA GLN A 27 -13.39 11.06 -3.62
C GLN A 27 -11.91 11.32 -3.84
N ILE A 28 -11.60 12.39 -4.57
CA ILE A 28 -10.24 12.94 -4.60
C ILE A 28 -10.03 13.65 -3.26
N THR A 29 -9.85 12.87 -2.20
CA THR A 29 -9.15 13.35 -1.01
C THR A 29 -7.75 13.75 -1.46
N ASP A 30 -7.30 14.90 -0.99
CA ASP A 30 -6.04 15.54 -1.32
C ASP A 30 -4.91 14.49 -1.44
N SER A 31 -4.63 14.07 -2.67
CA SER A 31 -3.89 12.83 -2.93
C SER A 31 -2.40 12.98 -2.61
N VAL A 32 -1.98 14.20 -2.27
CA VAL A 32 -0.60 14.54 -1.91
C VAL A 32 -0.32 14.15 -0.45
N ASP A 33 -1.26 14.45 0.45
CA ASP A 33 -1.17 14.13 1.89
C ASP A 33 -1.12 12.61 2.13
N GLN A 34 -1.92 11.84 1.39
CA GLN A 34 -1.94 10.38 1.48
C GLN A 34 -0.66 9.72 0.96
N THR A 35 0.06 10.34 0.02
CA THR A 35 1.30 9.77 -0.53
C THR A 35 2.54 10.02 0.33
N GLU A 36 2.53 11.06 1.17
CA GLU A 36 3.60 11.30 2.15
C GLU A 36 3.55 10.28 3.30
N ASP A 37 2.35 9.95 3.81
CA ASP A 37 2.15 8.98 4.90
C ASP A 37 2.59 7.55 4.51
N ILE A 38 2.41 7.18 3.23
CA ILE A 38 2.86 5.88 2.67
C ILE A 38 4.40 5.77 2.67
N GLY A 39 5.10 6.92 2.64
CA GLY A 39 6.55 7.01 2.59
C GLY A 39 7.27 6.25 3.71
N GLU A 40 6.75 6.35 4.94
CA GLU A 40 7.36 5.78 6.15
C GLU A 40 7.30 4.25 6.21
N HIS A 41 6.41 3.63 5.43
CA HIS A 41 6.27 2.17 5.37
C HIS A 41 7.22 1.52 4.34
N PHE A 42 7.93 2.31 3.52
CA PHE A 42 8.82 1.73 2.53
C PHE A 42 10.16 1.25 3.10
N ASP A 43 10.72 1.87 4.13
CA ASP A 43 12.04 1.49 4.65
C ASP A 43 12.10 0.04 5.15
N ALA A 44 11.05 -0.42 5.85
CA ALA A 44 10.97 -1.81 6.30
C ALA A 44 10.66 -2.80 5.15
N LEU A 45 9.96 -2.35 4.10
CA LEU A 45 9.73 -3.17 2.90
C LEU A 45 11.00 -3.25 2.03
N ASP A 46 11.78 -2.17 1.90
CA ASP A 46 13.03 -2.11 1.14
C ASP A 46 14.06 -3.15 1.63
N LEU A 47 14.12 -3.37 2.94
CA LEU A 47 15.03 -4.34 3.57
C LEU A 47 14.81 -5.78 3.09
N HIS A 48 13.58 -6.13 2.70
CA HIS A 48 13.21 -7.49 2.32
C HIS A 48 12.77 -7.63 0.86
N HIS A 49 12.24 -6.57 0.26
CA HIS A 49 11.58 -6.56 -1.04
C HIS A 49 11.83 -5.27 -1.84
N LEU A 50 13.09 -4.85 -1.93
CA LEU A 50 13.55 -3.65 -2.67
C LEU A 50 12.95 -3.50 -4.09
N ALA A 51 12.79 -4.60 -4.82
CA ALA A 51 12.22 -4.56 -6.17
C ALA A 51 10.71 -4.25 -6.16
N LEU A 52 9.98 -4.75 -5.16
CA LEU A 52 8.55 -4.48 -5.01
C LEU A 52 8.32 -3.05 -4.53
N SER A 53 9.08 -2.60 -3.54
CA SER A 53 9.00 -1.23 -3.02
C SER A 53 9.31 -0.19 -4.10
N GLY A 54 10.33 -0.42 -4.93
CA GLY A 54 10.65 0.45 -6.07
C GLY A 54 9.54 0.54 -7.12
N GLN A 55 8.89 -0.59 -7.44
CA GLN A 55 7.76 -0.61 -8.37
C GLN A 55 6.55 0.16 -7.83
N ILE A 56 6.21 -0.04 -6.55
CA ILE A 56 5.11 0.67 -5.90
C ILE A 56 5.42 2.17 -5.83
N ARG A 57 6.63 2.57 -5.43
CA ARG A 57 7.06 3.98 -5.42
C ARG A 57 6.92 4.63 -6.80
N SER A 58 7.28 3.91 -7.86
CA SER A 58 7.13 4.42 -9.23
C SER A 58 5.66 4.60 -9.62
N LEU A 59 4.77 3.68 -9.23
CA LEU A 59 3.33 3.79 -9.48
C LEU A 59 2.70 4.96 -8.71
N ILE A 60 3.08 5.15 -7.46
CA ILE A 60 2.62 6.28 -6.64
C ILE A 60 3.09 7.60 -7.24
N ALA A 61 4.36 7.69 -7.67
CA ALA A 61 4.91 8.91 -8.25
C ALA A 61 4.22 9.31 -9.58
N ASP A 62 3.77 8.34 -10.37
CA ASP A 62 3.06 8.58 -11.63
C ASP A 62 1.53 8.76 -11.44
N TRP A 63 1.00 8.37 -10.27
CA TRP A 63 -0.42 8.41 -9.93
C TRP A 63 -1.09 9.78 -10.15
N PRO A 64 -0.50 10.94 -9.76
CA PRO A 64 -1.12 12.24 -9.97
C PRO A 64 -1.26 12.62 -11.45
N ARG A 65 -0.46 12.03 -12.33
CA ARG A 65 -0.48 12.30 -13.78
C ARG A 65 -1.38 11.34 -14.54
N ASN A 66 -1.43 10.07 -14.13
CA ASN A 66 -2.16 9.03 -14.86
C ASN A 66 -2.72 7.94 -13.92
N PRO A 67 -3.69 8.26 -13.06
CA PRO A 67 -4.20 7.32 -12.06
C PRO A 67 -4.87 6.10 -12.71
N SER A 68 -5.61 6.33 -13.80
CA SER A 68 -6.33 5.26 -14.51
C SER A 68 -5.39 4.28 -15.24
N GLY A 69 -4.22 4.75 -15.70
CA GLY A 69 -3.18 3.88 -16.27
C GLY A 69 -2.34 3.15 -15.20
N CYS A 70 -2.22 3.73 -14.01
CA CYS A 70 -1.49 3.13 -12.89
C CYS A 70 -2.32 2.10 -12.12
N LEU A 71 -3.65 2.22 -12.12
CA LEU A 71 -4.57 1.38 -11.35
C LEU A 71 -4.36 -0.14 -11.58
N PRO A 72 -4.25 -0.67 -12.82
CA PRO A 72 -4.03 -2.10 -13.02
C PRO A 72 -2.70 -2.58 -12.42
N GLY A 73 -1.64 -1.78 -12.58
CA GLY A 73 -0.34 -2.07 -11.99
C GLY A 73 -0.37 -2.04 -10.47
N LEU A 74 -1.13 -1.12 -9.88
CA LEU A 74 -1.31 -1.01 -8.43
C LEU A 74 -2.06 -2.22 -7.86
N LEU A 75 -3.12 -2.68 -8.53
CA LEU A 75 -3.87 -3.89 -8.14
C LEU A 75 -2.99 -5.14 -8.16
N ASP A 76 -2.13 -5.30 -9.16
CA ASP A 76 -1.14 -6.38 -9.23
C ASP A 76 -0.19 -6.34 -8.02
N ARG A 77 0.27 -5.15 -7.62
CA ARG A 77 1.15 -5.00 -6.45
C ARG A 77 0.44 -5.22 -5.12
N LEU A 78 -0.86 -4.90 -5.03
CA LEU A 78 -1.67 -5.23 -3.85
C LEU A 78 -1.78 -6.74 -3.65
N ASP A 79 -1.87 -7.52 -4.73
CA ASP A 79 -1.86 -8.99 -4.69
C ASP A 79 -0.50 -9.52 -4.20
N ASP A 80 0.60 -8.99 -4.73
CA ASP A 80 1.96 -9.31 -4.25
C ASP A 80 2.11 -9.01 -2.75
N LEU A 81 1.65 -7.84 -2.28
CA LEU A 81 1.69 -7.47 -0.87
C LEU A 81 0.82 -8.41 -0.02
N SER A 82 -0.36 -8.80 -0.51
CA SER A 82 -1.23 -9.77 0.17
C SER A 82 -0.62 -11.17 0.24
N ALA A 83 0.21 -11.56 -0.72
CA ALA A 83 0.94 -12.81 -0.66
C ALA A 83 2.04 -12.76 0.42
N LEU A 84 2.70 -11.61 0.58
CA LEU A 84 3.74 -11.38 1.59
C LEU A 84 3.20 -11.37 3.03
N THR A 85 1.95 -10.99 3.24
CA THR A 85 1.28 -11.07 4.55
C THR A 85 0.84 -12.48 4.94
N GLY A 86 1.09 -13.49 4.08
CA GLY A 86 0.92 -14.90 4.43
C GLY A 86 -0.42 -15.52 4.02
N GLY A 87 -1.12 -14.96 3.02
CA GLY A 87 -2.26 -15.60 2.34
C GLY A 87 -3.55 -15.73 3.16
N HIS A 88 -3.52 -15.46 4.46
CA HIS A 88 -4.71 -15.15 5.25
C HIS A 88 -4.80 -13.63 5.34
N LEU A 89 -5.50 -13.01 4.39
CA LEU A 89 -6.13 -11.74 4.69
C LEU A 89 -7.21 -12.05 5.74
N PRO A 90 -7.07 -11.67 7.03
CA PRO A 90 -8.28 -11.45 7.80
C PRO A 90 -9.04 -10.36 7.02
N LEU A 91 -10.32 -10.61 6.75
CA LEU A 91 -11.33 -9.57 6.51
C LEU A 91 -11.02 -8.33 7.36
N PRO A 92 -11.37 -7.11 6.92
CA PRO A 92 -10.98 -5.84 7.55
C PRO A 92 -11.34 -5.84 9.04
N VAL A 93 -10.41 -6.32 9.84
CA VAL A 93 -10.46 -6.32 11.28
C VAL A 93 -9.11 -5.70 11.63
N PRO A 94 -9.10 -4.45 12.12
CA PRO A 94 -7.87 -3.84 12.61
C PRO A 94 -7.26 -4.79 13.64
N PRO A 95 -5.93 -4.88 13.75
CA PRO A 95 -5.29 -5.75 14.73
C PRO A 95 -5.93 -5.48 16.09
N LEU A 96 -6.60 -6.50 16.65
CA LEU A 96 -7.16 -6.41 17.98
C LEU A 96 -5.97 -6.18 18.91
N LEU A 97 -5.91 -4.99 19.50
CA LEU A 97 -5.02 -4.70 20.62
C LEU A 97 -5.26 -5.79 21.66
N GLU A 98 -4.34 -6.74 21.76
CA GLU A 98 -4.28 -7.63 22.91
C GLU A 98 -3.93 -6.77 24.13
N THR A 99 -4.87 -6.73 25.07
CA THR A 99 -4.80 -6.05 26.37
C THR A 99 -3.78 -6.67 27.30
#